data_AF-A0A1M5IVV6-F1
#
_entry.id   AF-A0A1M5IVV6-F1
#
_cell.length_a   1.000
_cell.length_b   1.000
_cell.length_c   1.000
_cell.angle_alpha   90.00
_cell.angle_beta   90.00
_cell.angle_gamma   90.00
#
_symmetry.space_group_name_H-M   'P 1'
#
loop_
_entity.id
_entity.type
_entity.pdbx_description
1 polymer ?
#
loop_
_entity_poly.entity_id
_entity_poly.type
_entity_poly.pdbx_seq_one_letter_code
_entity_poly.pdbx_strand_id
1 'polypeptide(L)'
;MIYLYEIILLITLLKSIVLVRKFSFSSQNYLFVYLLITFLIELSSWIIILIKKDWSFQYTVYCVFCIAFFWFYYVQSFQKKLRKKVHFVSGLISLSVLLFSFFSKEEIGSLLIIALPIFYIVFSIFWFYQKIALPSESKITNDPNFWISTGLLLWSCFFIFRVVPRDFFNIEDQPFLELLREFLYAINCVMYLLFFKALIEYETIAKNIKK
;
A
#
# COMPACT_ATOMS: atom_id res chain seq x y z
N MET A 1 0.66 16.10 -12.21
CA MET A 1 0.88 15.69 -10.80
C MET A 1 1.90 14.55 -10.62
N ILE A 2 2.26 13.82 -11.68
CA ILE A 2 3.16 12.66 -11.66
C ILE A 2 4.50 12.92 -10.94
N TYR A 3 5.28 13.90 -11.39
CA TYR A 3 6.59 14.22 -10.79
C TYR A 3 6.50 14.63 -9.31
N LEU A 4 5.39 15.26 -8.90
CA LEU A 4 5.20 15.66 -7.51
C LEU A 4 5.07 14.45 -6.59
N TYR A 5 4.29 13.44 -6.97
CA TYR A 5 4.16 12.23 -6.13
C TYR A 5 5.49 11.48 -6.04
N GLU A 6 6.27 11.45 -7.11
CA GLU A 6 7.57 10.76 -7.15
C GLU A 6 8.60 11.43 -6.25
N ILE A 7 8.64 12.76 -6.26
CA ILE A 7 9.47 13.54 -5.34
C ILE A 7 9.06 13.26 -3.89
N ILE A 8 7.75 13.23 -3.59
CA ILE A 8 7.27 12.91 -2.24
C ILE A 8 7.65 11.48 -1.85
N LEU A 9 7.48 10.50 -2.74
CA LEU A 9 7.91 9.11 -2.52
C LEU A 9 9.42 9.04 -2.24
N LEU A 10 10.24 9.74 -3.03
CA LEU A 10 11.69 9.80 -2.85
C LEU A 10 12.05 10.41 -1.49
N ILE A 11 11.43 11.52 -1.09
CA ILE A 11 11.63 12.14 0.23
C ILE A 11 11.28 11.15 1.35
N THR A 12 10.17 10.42 1.22
CA THR A 12 9.74 9.39 2.17
C THR A 12 10.72 8.22 2.23
N LEU A 13 11.24 7.77 1.09
CA LEU A 13 12.29 6.76 1.02
C LEU A 13 13.59 7.24 1.68
N LEU A 14 14.03 8.48 1.41
CA LEU A 14 15.23 9.06 2.02
C LEU A 14 15.10 9.15 3.55
N LYS A 15 13.93 9.56 4.05
CA LYS A 15 13.64 9.55 5.49
C LYS A 15 13.75 8.14 6.08
N SER A 16 13.20 7.15 5.38
CA SER A 16 13.27 5.74 5.78
C SER A 16 14.72 5.23 5.82
N ILE A 17 15.56 5.59 4.84
CA ILE A 17 16.99 5.26 4.81
C ILE A 17 17.72 5.86 6.02
N VAL A 18 17.45 7.13 6.35
CA VAL A 18 18.04 7.79 7.53
C VAL A 18 17.72 7.03 8.81
N LEU A 19 16.49 6.51 8.95
CA LEU A 19 16.09 5.73 10.12
C LEU A 19 16.77 4.36 10.16
N VAL A 20 16.90 3.66 9.03
CA VAL A 20 17.67 2.40 8.97
C VAL A 20 19.11 2.64 9.46
N ARG A 21 19.76 3.71 8.99
CA ARG A 21 21.14 4.04 9.36
C ARG A 21 21.31 4.43 10.84
N LYS A 22 20.35 5.17 11.41
CA LYS A 22 20.41 5.61 12.82
C LYS A 22 19.99 4.54 13.83
N PHE A 23 19.11 3.63 13.42
CA PHE A 23 18.50 2.61 14.28
C PHE A 23 18.68 1.23 13.67
N SER A 24 17.63 0.64 13.09
CA SER A 24 17.69 -0.67 12.43
C SER A 24 16.60 -0.78 11.36
N PHE A 25 16.64 -1.83 10.53
CA PHE A 25 15.55 -2.13 9.60
C PHE A 25 14.22 -2.40 10.30
N SER A 26 14.27 -3.11 11.43
CA SER A 26 13.09 -3.49 12.21
C SER A 26 12.44 -2.33 12.97
N SER A 27 13.18 -1.24 13.22
CA SER A 27 12.66 -0.09 13.99
C SER A 27 11.51 0.66 13.30
N GLN A 28 11.32 0.42 12.00
CA GLN A 28 10.24 0.99 11.19
C GLN A 28 9.38 -0.11 10.54
N ASN A 29 9.31 -1.29 11.19
CA ASN A 29 8.58 -2.45 10.69
C ASN A 29 8.89 -2.80 9.23
N TYR A 30 10.17 -2.67 8.84
CA TYR A 30 10.67 -2.94 7.49
C TYR A 30 10.06 -2.10 6.37
N LEU A 31 9.38 -0.97 6.68
CA LEU A 31 8.74 -0.08 5.70
C LEU A 31 9.70 0.43 4.61
N PHE A 32 11.00 0.52 4.92
CA PHE A 32 12.06 0.79 3.95
C PHE A 32 12.00 -0.13 2.72
N VAL A 33 11.79 -1.43 2.93
CA VAL A 33 11.81 -2.43 1.84
C VAL A 33 10.67 -2.16 0.87
N TYR A 34 9.48 -1.88 1.40
CA TYR A 34 8.33 -1.47 0.60
C TYR A 34 8.62 -0.21 -0.19
N LEU A 35 9.05 0.87 0.47
CA LEU A 35 9.31 2.16 -0.18
C LEU A 35 10.39 2.05 -1.27
N LEU A 36 11.43 1.25 -1.04
CA LEU A 36 12.49 1.01 -2.00
C LEU A 36 11.96 0.28 -3.23
N ILE A 37 11.25 -0.83 -3.04
CA ILE A 37 10.71 -1.61 -4.16
C ILE A 37 9.68 -0.80 -4.94
N THR A 38 8.81 -0.07 -4.26
CA THR A 38 7.86 0.85 -4.91
C THR A 38 8.58 1.89 -5.76
N PHE A 39 9.60 2.55 -5.22
CA PHE A 39 10.39 3.53 -5.98
C PHE A 39 11.09 2.92 -7.20
N LEU A 40 11.66 1.71 -7.06
CA LEU A 40 12.32 1.01 -8.16
C LEU A 40 11.33 0.60 -9.26
N ILE A 41 10.11 0.19 -8.91
CA ILE A 41 9.05 -0.13 -9.88
C ILE A 41 8.59 1.11 -10.63
N GLU A 42 8.40 2.24 -9.94
CA GLU A 42 8.06 3.50 -10.61
C GLU A 42 9.18 3.92 -11.58
N LEU A 43 10.44 3.86 -11.13
CA LEU A 43 11.60 4.17 -11.97
C LEU A 43 11.72 3.22 -13.18
N SER A 44 11.51 1.91 -13.00
CA SER A 44 11.57 0.94 -14.10
C SER A 44 10.45 1.15 -15.11
N SER A 45 9.26 1.55 -14.68
CA SER A 45 8.16 1.87 -15.57
C SER A 45 8.47 3.02 -16.51
N TRP A 46 9.15 4.07 -16.05
CA TRP A 46 9.64 5.14 -16.93
C TRP A 46 10.59 4.60 -18.00
N ILE A 47 11.55 3.75 -17.60
CA ILE A 47 12.51 3.16 -18.54
C ILE A 47 11.78 2.30 -19.58
N ILE A 48 10.80 1.49 -19.17
CA ILE A 48 10.01 0.62 -20.05
C ILE A 48 9.22 1.42 -21.08
N ILE A 49 8.60 2.53 -20.67
CA ILE A 49 7.90 3.46 -21.57
C ILE A 49 8.87 4.03 -22.62
N LEU A 50 10.07 4.44 -22.20
CA LEU A 50 11.08 5.00 -23.11
C LEU A 50 11.55 3.99 -24.17
N ILE A 51 11.69 2.71 -23.80
CA ILE A 51 12.10 1.65 -24.73
C ILE A 51 10.92 1.03 -25.51
N LYS A 52 9.70 1.56 -25.36
CA LYS A 52 8.45 1.10 -25.99
C LYS A 52 8.21 -0.41 -25.88
N LYS A 53 8.61 -1.01 -24.76
CA LYS A 53 8.42 -2.43 -24.52
C LYS A 53 7.11 -2.64 -23.77
N ASP A 54 6.27 -3.52 -24.28
CA ASP A 54 5.05 -3.90 -23.58
C ASP A 54 5.39 -4.90 -22.47
N TRP A 55 5.56 -4.40 -21.24
CA TRP A 55 5.96 -5.22 -20.10
C TRP A 55 5.08 -4.93 -18.88
N SER A 56 3.84 -5.44 -18.91
CA SER A 56 2.87 -5.33 -17.83
C SER A 56 3.15 -6.26 -16.64
N PHE A 57 3.92 -7.34 -16.85
CA PHE A 57 4.19 -8.37 -15.84
C PHE A 57 4.83 -7.84 -14.55
N GLN A 58 5.63 -6.76 -14.62
CA GLN A 58 6.23 -6.15 -13.42
C GLN A 58 5.17 -5.70 -12.41
N TYR A 59 4.00 -5.23 -12.86
CA TYR A 59 2.93 -4.75 -11.99
C TYR A 59 2.19 -5.92 -11.32
N THR A 60 2.08 -7.06 -11.99
CA THR A 60 1.56 -8.30 -11.40
C THR A 60 2.47 -8.76 -10.26
N VAL A 61 3.78 -8.83 -10.50
CA VAL A 61 4.78 -9.20 -9.48
C VAL A 61 4.75 -8.19 -8.32
N TYR A 62 4.64 -6.91 -8.63
CA TYR A 62 4.54 -5.85 -7.62
C TYR A 62 3.27 -5.98 -6.76
N CYS A 63 2.11 -6.33 -7.34
CA CYS A 63 0.89 -6.57 -6.57
C CYS A 63 1.07 -7.74 -5.58
N VAL A 64 1.68 -8.84 -6.01
CA VAL A 64 1.99 -9.99 -5.14
C VAL A 64 2.92 -9.56 -4.00
N PHE A 65 3.99 -8.82 -4.32
CA PHE A 65 4.90 -8.26 -3.33
C PHE A 65 4.16 -7.40 -2.31
N CYS A 66 3.31 -6.48 -2.77
CA CYS A 66 2.54 -5.58 -1.92
C CYS A 66 1.60 -6.32 -0.96
N ILE A 67 0.87 -7.34 -1.45
CA ILE A 67 0.00 -8.17 -0.62
C ILE A 67 0.83 -8.92 0.43
N ALA A 68 1.92 -9.58 0.02
CA ALA A 68 2.77 -10.34 0.92
C ALA A 68 3.43 -9.45 1.98
N PHE A 69 3.96 -8.30 1.57
CA PHE A 69 4.59 -7.33 2.46
C PHE A 69 3.60 -6.82 3.51
N PHE A 70 2.43 -6.33 3.09
CA PHE A 70 1.48 -5.76 4.05
C PHE A 70 0.79 -6.83 4.90
N TRP A 71 0.64 -8.05 4.40
CA TRP A 71 0.25 -9.18 5.24
C TRP A 71 1.24 -9.37 6.40
N PHE A 72 2.54 -9.44 6.08
CA PHE A 72 3.60 -9.57 7.09
C PHE A 72 3.65 -8.36 8.04
N TYR A 73 3.52 -7.15 7.49
CA TYR A 73 3.50 -5.89 8.24
C TYR A 73 2.38 -5.89 9.30
N TYR A 74 1.16 -6.26 8.90
CA TYR A 74 -0.01 -6.19 9.77
C TYR A 74 -0.13 -7.36 10.74
N VAL A 75 0.23 -8.59 10.34
CA VAL A 75 0.15 -9.78 11.21
C VAL A 75 0.91 -9.58 12.54
N GLN A 76 2.02 -8.85 12.50
CA GLN A 76 2.80 -8.49 13.68
C GLN A 76 2.09 -7.47 14.59
N SER A 77 1.30 -6.57 14.01
CA SER A 77 0.55 -5.53 14.75
C SER A 77 -0.74 -6.05 15.41
N PHE A 78 -1.28 -7.17 14.91
CA PHE A 78 -2.54 -7.72 15.40
C PHE A 78 -2.38 -8.58 16.65
N GLN A 79 -3.34 -8.44 17.57
CA GLN A 79 -3.47 -9.30 18.73
C GLN A 79 -3.79 -10.74 18.35
N LYS A 80 -3.42 -11.70 19.21
CA LYS A 80 -3.54 -13.15 18.94
C LYS A 80 -4.91 -13.59 18.42
N LYS A 81 -6.02 -13.08 18.99
CA LYS A 81 -7.39 -13.43 18.58
C LYS A 81 -7.71 -12.90 17.17
N LEU A 82 -7.36 -11.65 16.88
CA LEU A 82 -7.64 -11.02 15.58
C LEU A 82 -6.69 -11.51 14.49
N ARG A 83 -5.45 -11.85 14.83
CA ARG A 83 -4.45 -12.44 13.94
C ARG A 83 -4.96 -13.71 13.25
N LYS A 84 -5.67 -14.59 13.95
CA LYS A 84 -6.30 -15.79 13.35
C LYS A 84 -7.33 -15.41 12.27
N LYS A 85 -8.16 -14.40 12.54
CA LYS A 85 -9.15 -13.90 11.56
C LYS A 85 -8.46 -13.27 10.34
N VAL A 86 -7.38 -12.52 10.57
CA VAL A 86 -6.56 -11.91 9.51
C VAL A 86 -5.95 -12.98 8.60
N HIS A 87 -5.37 -14.05 9.17
CA HIS A 87 -4.86 -15.18 8.39
C HIS A 87 -5.97 -15.86 7.58
N PHE A 88 -7.12 -16.12 8.21
CA PHE A 88 -8.27 -16.72 7.53
C PHE A 88 -8.74 -15.87 6.35
N VAL A 89 -8.92 -14.56 6.54
CA VAL A 89 -9.36 -13.66 5.47
C VAL A 89 -8.32 -13.52 4.37
N SER A 90 -7.02 -13.47 4.69
CA SER A 90 -5.96 -13.51 3.66
C SER A 90 -5.97 -14.81 2.85
N GLY A 91 -6.29 -15.94 3.50
CA GLY A 91 -6.47 -17.22 2.82
C GLY A 91 -7.66 -17.20 1.88
N LEU A 92 -8.79 -16.62 2.29
CA LEU A 92 -9.97 -16.45 1.43
C LEU A 92 -9.71 -15.57 0.22
N ILE A 93 -9.02 -14.44 0.39
CA ILE A 93 -8.65 -13.55 -0.74
C ILE A 93 -7.71 -14.27 -1.71
N SER A 94 -6.73 -15.02 -1.19
CA SER A 94 -5.80 -15.78 -2.04
C SER A 94 -6.54 -16.89 -2.81
N LEU A 95 -7.44 -17.61 -2.13
CA LEU A 95 -8.25 -18.65 -2.74
C LEU A 95 -9.21 -18.09 -3.80
N SER A 96 -9.84 -16.94 -3.54
CA SER A 96 -10.76 -16.33 -4.51
C SER A 96 -10.03 -15.89 -5.78
N VAL A 97 -8.82 -15.33 -5.68
CA VAL A 97 -8.00 -14.98 -6.85
C VAL A 97 -7.64 -16.23 -7.66
N LEU A 98 -7.24 -17.32 -6.99
CA LEU A 98 -6.89 -18.58 -7.66
C LEU A 98 -8.10 -19.23 -8.35
N LEU A 99 -9.23 -19.34 -7.64
CA LEU A 99 -10.45 -19.93 -8.19
C LEU A 99 -10.99 -19.09 -9.35
N PHE A 100 -11.04 -17.77 -9.21
CA PHE A 100 -11.55 -16.90 -10.27
C PHE A 100 -10.68 -17.01 -11.51
N SER A 101 -9.35 -16.93 -11.39
CA SER A 101 -8.45 -17.10 -12.55
C SER A 101 -8.63 -18.46 -13.24
N PHE A 102 -8.85 -19.53 -12.47
CA PHE A 102 -9.08 -20.86 -13.02
C PHE A 102 -10.41 -20.96 -13.80
N PHE A 103 -11.48 -20.36 -13.28
CA PHE A 103 -12.82 -20.45 -13.88
C PHE A 103 -13.09 -19.43 -15.00
N SER A 104 -12.64 -18.18 -14.84
CA SER A 104 -12.91 -17.11 -15.81
C SER A 104 -11.90 -17.07 -16.96
N LYS A 105 -10.81 -17.83 -16.87
CA LYS A 105 -9.63 -17.73 -17.77
C LYS A 105 -9.06 -16.31 -17.85
N GLU A 106 -9.42 -15.43 -16.90
CA GLU A 106 -8.81 -14.11 -16.82
C GLU A 106 -7.35 -14.21 -16.38
N GLU A 107 -6.55 -13.27 -16.88
CA GLU A 107 -5.18 -13.13 -16.46
C GLU A 107 -5.13 -12.79 -14.96
N ILE A 108 -4.33 -13.56 -14.21
CA ILE A 108 -4.09 -13.37 -12.77
C ILE A 108 -3.70 -11.91 -12.46
N GLY A 109 -3.02 -11.24 -13.40
CA GLY A 109 -2.66 -9.82 -13.27
C GLY A 109 -3.86 -8.90 -13.05
N SER A 110 -4.91 -9.03 -13.87
CA SER A 110 -6.12 -8.21 -13.77
C SER A 110 -6.83 -8.40 -12.43
N LEU A 111 -6.86 -9.63 -11.93
CA LEU A 111 -7.48 -9.97 -10.65
C LEU A 111 -6.69 -9.44 -9.47
N LEU A 112 -5.36 -9.54 -9.53
CA LEU A 112 -4.48 -9.02 -8.46
C LEU A 112 -4.58 -7.50 -8.34
N ILE A 113 -4.79 -6.79 -9.45
CA ILE A 113 -5.00 -5.34 -9.45
C ILE A 113 -6.25 -4.96 -8.64
N ILE A 114 -7.32 -5.78 -8.65
CA ILE A 114 -8.54 -5.55 -7.86
C ILE A 114 -8.40 -6.12 -6.44
N ALA A 115 -7.74 -7.27 -6.28
CA ALA A 115 -7.57 -7.91 -4.98
C ALA A 115 -6.69 -7.08 -4.03
N LEU A 116 -5.67 -6.40 -4.54
CA LEU A 116 -4.76 -5.56 -3.76
C LEU A 116 -5.48 -4.45 -2.95
N PRO A 117 -6.29 -3.55 -3.55
CA PRO A 117 -7.00 -2.53 -2.77
C PRO A 117 -8.04 -3.12 -1.82
N ILE A 118 -8.72 -4.22 -2.18
CA ILE A 118 -9.64 -4.92 -1.27
C ILE A 118 -8.88 -5.42 -0.03
N PHE A 119 -7.72 -6.03 -0.24
CA PHE A 119 -6.84 -6.50 0.83
C PHE A 119 -6.45 -5.36 1.77
N TYR A 120 -6.00 -4.23 1.22
CA TYR A 120 -5.66 -3.04 2.01
C TYR A 120 -6.84 -2.46 2.79
N ILE A 121 -8.03 -2.38 2.20
CA ILE A 121 -9.26 -1.92 2.87
C ILE A 121 -9.54 -2.81 4.08
N VAL A 122 -9.61 -4.12 3.87
CA VAL A 122 -9.94 -5.08 4.93
C VAL A 122 -8.94 -5.02 6.08
N PHE A 123 -7.64 -5.02 5.78
CA PHE A 123 -6.60 -5.00 6.80
C PHE A 123 -6.55 -3.69 7.57
N SER A 124 -6.76 -2.56 6.89
CA SER A 124 -6.83 -1.25 7.53
C SER A 124 -8.06 -1.17 8.45
N ILE A 125 -9.22 -1.64 8.01
CA ILE A 125 -10.44 -1.70 8.84
C ILE A 125 -10.23 -2.60 10.06
N PHE A 126 -9.63 -3.77 9.90
CA PHE A 126 -9.31 -4.64 11.04
C PHE A 126 -8.37 -3.97 12.03
N TRP A 127 -7.39 -3.21 11.54
CA TRP A 127 -6.48 -2.46 12.40
C TRP A 127 -7.23 -1.37 13.19
N PHE A 128 -8.09 -0.58 12.54
CA PHE A 128 -8.93 0.40 13.23
C PHE A 128 -9.88 -0.25 14.24
N TYR A 129 -10.54 -1.35 13.85
CA TYR A 129 -11.42 -2.11 14.73
C TYR A 129 -10.71 -2.56 16.00
N GLN A 130 -9.47 -3.07 15.89
CA GLN A 130 -8.69 -3.46 17.07
C GLN A 130 -8.47 -2.29 18.02
N LYS A 131 -8.13 -1.10 17.48
CA LYS A 131 -7.87 0.09 18.30
C LYS A 131 -9.12 0.66 18.96
N ILE A 132 -10.28 0.52 18.32
CA ILE A 132 -11.58 0.90 18.90
C ILE A 132 -12.00 -0.11 19.98
N ALA A 133 -11.86 -1.41 19.70
CA ALA A 133 -12.26 -2.47 20.64
C ALA A 133 -11.38 -2.52 21.89
N LEU A 134 -10.11 -2.10 21.77
CA LEU A 134 -9.13 -2.11 22.87
C LEU A 134 -8.38 -0.77 22.89
N PRO A 135 -9.01 0.28 23.43
CA PRO A 135 -8.43 1.61 23.50
C PRO A 135 -7.14 1.61 24.33
N SER A 136 -6.12 2.29 23.82
CA SER A 136 -4.89 2.59 24.57
C SER A 136 -5.00 3.94 25.26
N GLU A 137 -4.22 4.15 26.33
CA GLU A 137 -4.08 5.46 26.97
C GLU A 137 -3.39 6.49 26.05
N SER A 138 -2.52 6.02 25.15
CA SER A 138 -1.90 6.89 24.15
C SER A 138 -2.85 7.22 23.00
N LYS A 139 -2.73 8.44 22.46
CA LYS A 139 -3.46 8.87 21.26
C LYS A 139 -3.16 7.92 20.10
N ILE A 140 -4.19 7.53 19.36
CA ILE A 140 -4.06 6.63 18.19
C ILE A 140 -3.10 7.19 17.13
N THR A 141 -3.03 8.52 17.00
CA THR A 141 -2.14 9.24 16.09
C THR A 141 -0.65 9.10 16.43
N ASN A 142 -0.32 8.65 17.64
CA ASN A 142 1.06 8.36 18.04
C ASN A 142 1.49 6.94 17.63
N ASP A 143 0.56 6.11 17.13
CA ASP A 143 0.86 4.80 16.58
C ASP A 143 1.21 4.96 15.08
N PRO A 144 2.42 4.59 14.62
CA PRO A 144 2.80 4.68 13.22
C PRO A 144 1.83 3.96 12.29
N ASN A 145 1.23 2.85 12.73
CA ASN A 145 0.30 2.07 11.91
C ASN A 145 -0.99 2.83 11.62
N PHE A 146 -1.39 3.80 12.45
CA PHE A 146 -2.53 4.67 12.18
C PHE A 146 -2.37 5.38 10.83
N TRP A 147 -1.19 5.95 10.61
CA TRP A 147 -0.89 6.70 9.40
C TRP A 147 -0.76 5.79 8.17
N ILE A 148 -0.15 4.61 8.34
CA ILE A 148 -0.07 3.61 7.27
C ILE A 148 -1.46 3.10 6.88
N SER A 149 -2.29 2.70 7.86
CA SER A 149 -3.66 2.22 7.60
C SER A 149 -4.54 3.30 6.99
N THR A 150 -4.44 4.54 7.45
CA THR A 150 -5.19 5.67 6.86
C THR A 150 -4.79 5.88 5.40
N GLY A 151 -3.48 5.89 5.11
CA GLY A 151 -2.97 6.10 3.75
C GLY A 151 -3.39 4.99 2.80
N LEU A 152 -3.25 3.73 3.22
CA LEU A 152 -3.66 2.57 2.42
C LEU A 152 -5.17 2.55 2.17
N LEU A 153 -5.98 2.80 3.20
CA LEU A 153 -7.44 2.83 3.07
C LEU A 153 -7.89 3.91 2.08
N LEU A 154 -7.35 5.13 2.21
CA LEU A 154 -7.64 6.23 1.31
C LEU A 154 -7.25 5.88 -0.13
N TRP A 155 -6.01 5.42 -0.34
CA TRP A 155 -5.51 5.04 -1.65
C TRP A 155 -6.39 3.96 -2.30
N SER A 156 -6.75 2.92 -1.56
CA SER A 156 -7.52 1.81 -2.08
C SER A 156 -8.92 2.19 -2.53
N CYS A 157 -9.61 3.05 -1.78
CA CYS A 157 -10.93 3.53 -2.19
C CYS A 157 -10.87 4.26 -3.54
N PHE A 158 -9.97 5.22 -3.70
CA PHE A 158 -9.82 5.97 -4.95
C PHE A 158 -9.27 5.12 -6.10
N PHE A 159 -8.39 4.17 -5.80
CA PHE A 159 -7.85 3.26 -6.80
C PHE A 159 -8.95 2.39 -7.41
N ILE A 160 -9.86 1.83 -6.60
CA ILE A 160 -11.00 1.05 -7.09
C ILE A 160 -11.88 1.90 -8.00
N PHE A 161 -12.21 3.14 -7.59
CA PHE A 161 -13.03 4.05 -8.38
C PHE A 161 -12.43 4.39 -9.75
N ARG A 162 -11.10 4.39 -9.88
CA ARG A 162 -10.44 4.58 -11.17
C ARG A 162 -10.36 3.31 -11.98
N VAL A 163 -10.02 2.19 -11.35
CA VAL A 163 -9.63 0.97 -12.07
C VAL A 163 -10.83 0.14 -12.51
N VAL A 164 -11.86 0.01 -11.69
CA VAL A 164 -13.03 -0.81 -12.02
C VAL A 164 -13.78 -0.26 -13.26
N PRO A 165 -14.09 1.04 -13.37
CA PRO A 165 -14.79 1.57 -14.55
C PRO A 165 -13.84 2.01 -15.67
N ARG A 166 -12.56 1.61 -15.65
CA ARG A 166 -11.55 2.08 -16.60
C ARG A 166 -11.97 1.87 -18.05
N ASP A 167 -12.34 0.65 -18.41
CA ASP A 167 -12.62 0.30 -19.80
C ASP A 167 -13.88 1.00 -20.31
N PHE A 168 -14.88 1.16 -19.44
CA PHE A 168 -16.09 1.94 -19.73
C PHE A 168 -15.75 3.41 -20.04
N PHE A 169 -15.03 4.09 -19.14
CA PHE A 169 -14.68 5.50 -19.37
C PHE A 169 -13.66 5.70 -20.49
N ASN A 170 -12.82 4.70 -20.78
CA ASN A 170 -11.90 4.79 -21.91
C ASN A 170 -12.64 4.88 -23.27
N ILE A 171 -13.85 4.33 -23.34
CA ILE A 171 -14.72 4.38 -24.54
C ILE A 171 -15.65 5.59 -24.46
N GLU A 172 -16.31 5.80 -23.33
CA GLU A 172 -17.43 6.74 -23.21
C GLU A 172 -17.03 8.15 -22.76
N ASP A 173 -16.00 8.29 -21.92
CA ASP A 173 -15.60 9.59 -21.33
C ASP A 173 -14.12 9.61 -20.94
N GLN A 174 -13.26 9.68 -21.95
CA GLN A 174 -11.82 9.68 -21.76
C GLN A 174 -11.34 10.87 -20.90
N PRO A 175 -11.86 12.10 -21.05
CA PRO A 175 -11.50 13.22 -20.17
C PRO A 175 -11.78 12.94 -18.69
N PHE A 176 -12.91 12.30 -18.37
CA PHE A 176 -13.21 11.90 -16.99
C PHE A 176 -12.22 10.84 -16.48
N LEU A 177 -11.83 9.88 -17.31
CA LEU A 177 -10.80 8.90 -16.96
C LEU A 177 -9.44 9.55 -16.66
N GLU A 178 -9.06 10.59 -17.40
CA GLU A 178 -7.85 11.37 -17.14
C GLU A 178 -7.94 12.17 -15.84
N LEU A 179 -9.10 12.75 -15.55
CA LEU A 179 -9.35 13.42 -14.28
C LEU A 179 -9.20 12.46 -13.09
N LEU A 180 -9.75 11.24 -13.19
CA LEU A 180 -9.58 10.19 -12.16
C LEU A 180 -8.10 9.80 -11.98
N ARG A 181 -7.30 9.83 -13.07
CA ARG A 181 -5.85 9.61 -13.00
C ARG A 181 -5.16 10.72 -12.22
N GLU A 182 -5.44 11.99 -12.50
CA GLU A 182 -4.84 13.11 -11.76
C GLU A 182 -5.27 13.11 -10.29
N PHE A 183 -6.52 12.78 -9.97
CA PHE A 183 -6.96 12.58 -8.60
C PHE A 183 -6.18 11.47 -7.89
N LEU A 184 -5.97 10.33 -8.56
CA LEU A 184 -5.19 9.24 -7.97
C LEU A 184 -3.73 9.68 -7.68
N TYR A 185 -3.12 10.51 -8.53
CA TYR A 185 -1.80 11.09 -8.24
C TYR A 185 -1.81 12.01 -7.01
N ALA A 186 -2.86 12.82 -6.84
CA ALA A 186 -3.02 13.62 -5.63
C ALA A 186 -3.16 12.73 -4.37
N ILE A 187 -3.94 11.66 -4.47
CA ILE A 187 -4.11 10.69 -3.39
C ILE A 187 -2.80 9.95 -3.07
N ASN A 188 -1.99 9.60 -4.08
CA ASN A 188 -0.64 9.06 -3.88
C ASN A 188 0.24 10.01 -3.06
N CYS A 189 0.20 11.31 -3.35
CA CYS A 189 0.91 12.32 -2.57
C CYS A 189 0.49 12.28 -1.09
N VAL A 190 -0.83 12.29 -0.84
CA VAL A 190 -1.38 12.23 0.52
C VAL A 190 -0.96 10.93 1.23
N MET A 191 -1.06 9.78 0.56
CA MET A 191 -0.64 8.50 1.12
C MET A 191 0.84 8.52 1.55
N TYR A 192 1.75 8.99 0.70
CA TYR A 192 3.16 9.03 1.04
C TYR A 192 3.51 10.09 2.10
N LEU A 193 2.76 11.19 2.20
CA LEU A 193 2.87 12.12 3.32
C LEU A 193 2.44 11.48 4.65
N LEU A 194 1.38 10.67 4.64
CA LEU A 194 0.98 9.88 5.81
C LEU A 194 2.05 8.84 6.15
N PHE A 195 2.68 8.20 5.17
CA PHE A 195 3.77 7.26 5.43
C PHE A 195 5.00 7.99 5.99
N PHE A 196 5.30 9.19 5.51
CA PHE A 196 6.34 10.04 6.10
C PHE A 196 6.02 10.36 7.56
N LYS A 197 4.77 10.69 7.88
CA LYS A 197 4.33 10.91 9.25
C LYS A 197 4.48 9.65 10.11
N ALA A 198 4.17 8.46 9.58
CA ALA A 198 4.45 7.19 10.25
C ALA A 198 5.94 7.02 10.60
N LEU A 199 6.84 7.37 9.68
CA LEU A 199 8.29 7.31 9.91
C LEU A 199 8.73 8.27 11.04
N ILE A 200 8.11 9.43 11.18
CA ILE A 200 8.36 10.34 12.33
C ILE A 200 7.95 9.68 13.64
N GLU A 201 6.78 9.03 13.69
CA GLU A 201 6.34 8.32 14.90
C GLU A 201 7.28 7.13 15.23
N TYR A 202 7.71 6.37 14.22
CA TYR A 202 8.72 5.32 14.40
C TYR A 202 10.04 5.87 14.97
N GLU A 203 10.50 7.03 14.50
CA GLU A 203 11.70 7.68 15.03
C GLU A 203 11.55 8.02 16.52
N THR A 204 10.39 8.58 16.91
CA THR A 204 10.10 8.94 18.31
C THR A 204 10.13 7.70 19.19
N ILE A 205 9.50 6.60 18.76
CA ILE A 205 9.51 5.32 19.47
C ILE A 205 10.95 4.78 19.61
N ALA A 206 11.71 4.76 18.51
CA ALA A 206 13.08 4.24 18.52
C ALA A 206 14.03 5.06 19.41
N LYS A 207 13.84 6.38 19.51
CA LYS A 207 14.58 7.24 20.44
C LYS A 207 14.27 6.95 21.89
N ASN A 208 13.01 6.66 22.22
CA ASN A 208 12.60 6.37 23.59
C ASN A 208 13.12 5.00 24.07
N ILE A 209 13.32 4.03 23.17
CA ILE A 209 13.89 2.71 23.51
C ILE A 209 15.40 2.78 23.79
N LYS A 210 16.12 3.74 23.17
CA LYS A 210 17.57 3.92 23.35
C LYS A 210 17.95 4.77 24.58
N LYS A 211 17.00 5.43 25.22
CA LYS A 211 17.21 6.18 26.47
C LYS A 211 17.10 5.23 27.66
#